data_AF-A0A960SHI0-F1
#
_entry.id   AF-A0A960SHI0-F1
#
_cell.length_a   1.000
_cell.length_b   1.000
_cell.length_c   1.000
_cell.angle_alpha   90.00
_cell.angle_beta   90.00
_cell.angle_gamma   90.00
#
_symmetry.space_group_name_H-M   'P 1'
#
loop_
_entity.id
_entity.type
_entity.pdbx_description
1 polymer ?
#
loop_
_entity_poly.entity_id
_entity_poly.type
_entity_poly.pdbx_seq_one_letter_code
_entity_poly.pdbx_strand_id
1 'polypeptide(L)'
;MRRLCAILMACCLVCLRCLAIDPASVVILVNDDDHESIDLGYYYALKREVPVENIVHIPLPADEIITWDVFLDSLYNPLTSWLVEHRWLDGFTSQRKSPLGKQVTVVNGHKIGALVICRGVPLRIADDPERLPPKENYPEEQLMFYSNRASVDSELALISLPKSRMDGVVINPMFHRTKPNRLFDVRPVVVGRLDGPTYASARKMVDNALLAEEKGISGRVYIDLRGPHQGGDDWLSATA
;
A
#
# COMPACT_ATOMS: atom_id res chain seq x y z
N MET A 1 35.19 38.90 6.26
CA MET A 1 34.46 38.09 7.27
C MET A 1 32.94 38.21 7.16
N ARG A 2 32.33 39.41 7.11
CA ARG A 2 30.86 39.56 6.97
C ARG A 2 30.23 38.93 5.71
N ARG A 3 30.97 38.86 4.59
CA ARG A 3 30.52 38.22 3.34
C ARG A 3 30.63 36.67 3.34
N LEU A 4 31.47 36.09 4.21
CA LEU A 4 31.57 34.63 4.35
C LEU A 4 30.42 34.06 5.19
N CYS A 5 29.97 34.78 6.23
CA CYS A 5 28.82 34.36 7.04
C CYS A 5 27.49 34.38 6.26
N ALA A 6 27.33 35.28 5.28
CA ALA A 6 26.12 35.35 4.46
C ALA A 6 26.00 34.14 3.50
N ILE A 7 27.12 33.60 3.01
CA ILE A 7 27.14 32.44 2.12
C ILE A 7 26.91 31.14 2.92
N LEU A 8 27.45 31.04 4.16
CA LEU A 8 27.16 29.91 5.05
C LEU A 8 25.69 29.88 5.51
N MET A 9 25.06 31.04 5.71
CA MET A 9 23.63 31.12 6.06
C MET A 9 22.72 30.79 4.88
N ALA A 10 23.13 31.09 3.63
CA ALA A 10 22.43 30.67 2.43
C ALA A 10 22.57 29.16 2.13
N CYS A 11 23.69 28.52 2.52
CA CYS A 11 23.86 27.07 2.40
C CYS A 11 23.09 26.26 3.45
N CYS A 12 22.76 26.82 4.62
CA CYS A 12 21.86 26.16 5.59
C CYS A 12 20.38 26.16 5.16
N LEU A 13 20.02 26.92 4.12
CA LEU A 13 18.69 26.91 3.50
C LEU A 13 18.58 25.94 2.31
N VAL A 14 19.64 25.18 2.01
CA VAL A 14 19.47 23.90 1.30
C VAL A 14 18.81 22.98 2.32
N CYS A 15 17.50 23.14 2.45
CA CYS A 15 16.60 22.26 3.17
C CYS A 15 17.13 20.83 3.01
N LEU A 16 17.32 20.13 4.13
CA LEU A 16 17.03 18.71 4.13
C LEU A 16 15.62 18.62 3.53
N ARG A 17 15.53 18.35 2.22
CA ARG A 17 14.35 17.73 1.67
C ARG A 17 14.35 16.37 2.33
N CYS A 18 13.73 16.30 3.51
CA CYS A 18 13.09 15.08 3.94
C CYS A 18 12.33 14.61 2.70
N LEU A 19 12.63 13.41 2.19
CA LEU A 19 11.98 12.82 1.04
C LEU A 19 10.55 12.42 1.44
N ALA A 20 9.79 13.38 1.94
CA ALA A 20 8.39 13.23 2.25
C ALA A 20 7.65 13.00 0.94
N ILE A 21 6.68 12.08 0.99
CA ILE A 21 5.80 11.83 -0.13
C ILE A 21 5.01 13.12 -0.39
N ASP A 22 5.02 13.58 -1.63
CA ASP A 22 4.21 14.73 -2.05
C ASP A 22 2.72 14.41 -1.83
N PRO A 23 1.96 15.21 -1.05
CA PRO A 23 0.53 14.98 -0.85
C PRO A 23 -0.26 14.86 -2.15
N ALA A 24 0.13 15.59 -3.20
CA ALA A 24 -0.51 15.52 -4.51
C ALA A 24 -0.26 14.17 -5.23
N SER A 25 0.67 13.34 -4.72
CA SER A 25 0.96 12.00 -5.21
C SER A 25 0.30 10.88 -4.38
N VAL A 26 -0.48 11.22 -3.36
CA VAL A 26 -1.16 10.26 -2.49
C VAL A 26 -2.58 10.03 -2.99
N VAL A 27 -2.96 8.77 -3.16
CA VAL A 27 -4.34 8.34 -3.43
C VAL A 27 -4.94 7.76 -2.15
N ILE A 28 -6.20 8.07 -1.85
CA ILE A 28 -6.91 7.56 -0.68
C ILE A 28 -8.07 6.70 -1.18
N LEU A 29 -8.20 5.47 -0.68
CA LEU A 29 -9.31 4.57 -1.00
C LEU A 29 -10.26 4.48 0.20
N VAL A 30 -11.52 4.82 0.00
CA VAL A 30 -12.60 4.70 0.99
C VAL A 30 -13.67 3.73 0.52
N ASN A 31 -14.33 3.07 1.47
CA ASN A 31 -15.50 2.26 1.23
C ASN A 31 -16.77 3.13 1.33
N ASP A 32 -17.52 3.24 0.23
CA ASP A 32 -18.78 4.03 0.21
C ASP A 32 -19.90 3.44 1.06
N ASP A 33 -19.86 2.13 1.31
CA ASP A 33 -20.85 1.45 2.14
C ASP A 33 -20.49 1.54 3.65
N ASP A 34 -19.41 2.25 4.01
CA ASP A 34 -19.01 2.54 5.39
C ASP A 34 -18.75 4.05 5.59
N HIS A 35 -19.68 4.75 6.24
CA HIS A 35 -19.53 6.18 6.54
C HIS A 35 -18.27 6.51 7.35
N GLU A 36 -17.84 5.64 8.27
CA GLU A 36 -16.62 5.86 9.04
C GLU A 36 -15.37 5.79 8.16
N SER A 37 -15.41 4.99 7.08
CA SER A 37 -14.36 4.94 6.06
C SER A 37 -14.19 6.28 5.36
N ILE A 38 -15.31 6.84 4.90
CA ILE A 38 -15.37 8.13 4.22
C ILE A 38 -14.83 9.23 5.14
N ASP A 39 -15.36 9.32 6.36
CA ASP A 39 -14.93 10.31 7.35
C ASP A 39 -13.42 10.23 7.63
N LEU A 40 -12.89 9.01 7.72
CA LEU A 40 -11.47 8.79 7.96
C LEU A 40 -10.61 9.23 6.76
N GLY A 41 -11.06 8.97 5.54
CA GLY A 41 -10.40 9.39 4.32
C GLY A 41 -10.30 10.91 4.20
N TYR A 42 -11.43 11.61 4.38
CA TYR A 42 -11.44 13.08 4.41
C TYR A 42 -10.63 13.65 5.57
N TYR A 43 -10.68 13.02 6.75
CA TYR A 43 -9.88 13.42 7.89
C TYR A 43 -8.38 13.33 7.60
N TYR A 44 -7.92 12.21 7.04
CA TYR A 44 -6.53 12.03 6.65
C TYR A 44 -6.12 13.03 5.57
N ALA A 45 -6.97 13.24 4.56
CA ALA A 45 -6.72 14.19 3.48
C ALA A 45 -6.49 15.61 4.01
N LEU A 46 -7.39 16.08 4.89
CA LEU A 46 -7.26 17.38 5.55
C LEU A 46 -5.97 17.50 6.35
N LYS A 47 -5.61 16.47 7.12
CA LYS A 47 -4.43 16.51 8.01
C LYS A 47 -3.10 16.42 7.29
N ARG A 48 -3.07 15.78 6.12
CA ARG A 48 -1.87 15.56 5.31
C ARG A 48 -1.83 16.44 4.05
N GLU A 49 -2.78 17.36 3.92
CA GLU A 49 -2.92 18.26 2.78
C GLU A 49 -3.04 17.50 1.44
N VAL A 50 -3.62 16.30 1.47
CA VAL A 50 -3.90 15.52 0.26
C VAL A 50 -5.13 16.15 -0.41
N PRO A 51 -5.07 16.46 -1.72
CA PRO A 51 -6.21 16.99 -2.46
C PRO A 51 -7.43 16.05 -2.36
N VAL A 52 -8.61 16.62 -2.19
CA VAL A 52 -9.86 15.85 -2.00
C VAL A 52 -10.24 15.04 -3.24
N GLU A 53 -9.83 15.50 -4.43
CA GLU A 53 -9.97 14.79 -5.70
C GLU A 53 -9.13 13.51 -5.78
N ASN A 54 -8.19 13.30 -4.85
CA ASN A 54 -7.40 12.07 -4.76
C ASN A 54 -8.11 10.97 -3.94
N ILE A 55 -9.31 11.25 -3.42
CA ILE A 55 -10.13 10.28 -2.68
C ILE A 55 -10.96 9.47 -3.68
N VAL A 56 -10.72 8.17 -3.70
CA VAL A 56 -11.43 7.18 -4.52
C VAL A 56 -12.50 6.53 -3.68
N HIS A 57 -13.72 6.68 -4.16
CA HIS A 57 -14.95 6.18 -3.58
C HIS A 57 -15.35 4.87 -4.28
N ILE A 58 -15.38 3.77 -3.55
CA ILE A 58 -15.78 2.45 -4.07
C ILE A 58 -16.70 1.77 -3.06
N PRO A 59 -17.92 1.35 -3.42
CA PRO A 59 -18.78 0.56 -2.54
C PRO A 59 -18.23 -0.86 -2.40
N LEU A 60 -18.05 -1.32 -1.16
CA LEU A 60 -17.44 -2.61 -0.82
C LEU A 60 -18.21 -3.27 0.33
N PRO A 61 -18.27 -4.62 0.34
CA PRO A 61 -18.93 -5.34 1.43
C PRO A 61 -18.22 -5.09 2.77
N ALA A 62 -18.99 -5.19 3.86
CA ALA A 62 -18.48 -5.03 5.22
C ALA A 62 -17.61 -6.22 5.70
N ASP A 63 -17.59 -7.34 4.97
CA ASP A 63 -16.82 -8.52 5.31
C ASP A 63 -15.31 -8.27 5.19
N GLU A 64 -14.55 -8.63 6.22
CA GLU A 64 -13.09 -8.55 6.20
C GLU A 64 -12.45 -9.54 5.21
N ILE A 65 -13.12 -10.65 4.91
CA ILE A 65 -12.66 -11.69 3.99
C ILE A 65 -13.63 -11.80 2.83
N ILE A 66 -13.15 -11.51 1.62
CA ILE A 66 -13.95 -11.53 0.39
C ILE A 66 -13.46 -12.61 -0.58
N THR A 67 -14.29 -13.00 -1.55
CA THR A 67 -13.89 -13.92 -2.63
C THR A 67 -13.05 -13.20 -3.67
N TRP A 68 -12.36 -13.97 -4.53
CA TRP A 68 -11.64 -13.40 -5.67
C TRP A 68 -12.55 -12.64 -6.64
N ASP A 69 -13.78 -13.11 -6.88
CA ASP A 69 -14.74 -12.39 -7.74
C ASP A 69 -15.12 -11.04 -7.16
N VAL A 70 -15.45 -10.97 -5.87
CA VAL A 70 -15.76 -9.70 -5.20
C VAL A 70 -14.55 -8.78 -5.22
N PHE A 71 -13.36 -9.29 -4.93
CA PHE A 71 -12.13 -8.49 -5.00
C PHE A 71 -11.92 -7.92 -6.41
N LEU A 72 -12.06 -8.73 -7.45
CA LEU A 72 -11.80 -8.31 -8.82
C LEU A 72 -12.87 -7.35 -9.34
N ASP A 73 -14.13 -7.67 -9.14
CA ASP A 73 -15.24 -6.96 -9.77
C ASP A 73 -15.68 -5.72 -8.98
N SER A 74 -15.61 -5.77 -7.65
CA SER A 74 -16.00 -4.63 -6.79
C SER A 74 -14.83 -3.71 -6.48
N LEU A 75 -13.59 -4.21 -6.38
CA LEU A 75 -12.44 -3.40 -5.94
C LEU A 75 -11.38 -3.20 -7.03
N TYR A 76 -10.69 -4.26 -7.45
CA TYR A 76 -9.47 -4.17 -8.26
C TYR A 76 -9.74 -3.55 -9.64
N ASN A 77 -10.73 -4.06 -10.38
CA ASN A 77 -11.04 -3.59 -11.72
C ASN A 77 -11.60 -2.15 -11.71
N PRO A 78 -12.55 -1.77 -10.83
CA PRO A 78 -12.99 -0.39 -10.68
C PRO A 78 -11.85 0.57 -10.29
N LEU A 79 -11.03 0.21 -9.29
CA LEU A 79 -9.91 1.04 -8.86
C LEU A 79 -8.88 1.23 -9.98
N THR A 80 -8.51 0.16 -10.68
CA THR A 80 -7.58 0.23 -11.83
C THR A 80 -8.12 1.16 -12.92
N SER A 81 -9.41 1.04 -13.25
CA SER A 81 -10.06 1.90 -14.23
C SER A 81 -10.04 3.37 -13.80
N TRP A 82 -10.40 3.65 -12.55
CA TRP A 82 -10.38 5.00 -11.99
C TRP A 82 -8.97 5.59 -12.03
N LEU A 83 -7.95 4.82 -11.63
CA LEU A 83 -6.56 5.27 -11.63
C LEU A 83 -6.04 5.58 -13.04
N VAL A 84 -6.46 4.82 -14.06
CA VAL A 84 -6.11 5.10 -15.46
C VAL A 84 -6.84 6.34 -15.97
N GLU A 85 -8.15 6.46 -15.73
CA GLU A 85 -8.98 7.59 -16.15
C GLU A 85 -8.45 8.92 -15.59
N HIS A 86 -8.04 8.93 -14.32
CA HIS A 86 -7.49 10.11 -13.63
C HIS A 86 -5.97 10.26 -13.80
N ARG A 87 -5.36 9.47 -14.68
CA ARG A 87 -3.93 9.52 -15.06
C ARG A 87 -2.97 9.31 -13.88
N TRP A 88 -3.37 8.52 -12.89
CA TRP A 88 -2.49 8.01 -11.84
C TRP A 88 -1.59 6.89 -12.34
N LEU A 89 -2.18 5.98 -13.11
CA LEU A 89 -1.49 4.99 -13.92
C LEU A 89 -1.38 5.51 -15.35
N ASP A 90 -0.17 5.50 -15.91
CA ASP A 90 0.05 5.77 -17.32
C ASP A 90 -0.18 4.48 -18.11
N GLY A 91 -1.29 4.40 -18.83
CA GLY A 91 -1.74 3.15 -19.41
C GLY A 91 -3.14 3.20 -19.99
N PHE A 92 -3.67 2.03 -20.31
CA PHE A 92 -5.07 1.86 -20.72
C PHE A 92 -5.62 0.52 -20.21
N THR A 93 -6.90 0.51 -19.88
CA THR A 93 -7.69 -0.68 -19.56
C THR A 93 -8.53 -1.10 -20.76
N SER A 94 -8.80 -2.40 -20.86
CA SER A 94 -9.75 -2.97 -21.82
C SER A 94 -10.95 -3.53 -21.08
N GLN A 95 -12.12 -3.49 -21.74
CA GLN A 95 -13.32 -4.19 -21.26
C GLN A 95 -13.17 -5.72 -21.25
N ARG A 96 -12.13 -6.27 -21.91
CA ARG A 96 -11.83 -7.70 -21.86
C ARG A 96 -11.22 -8.07 -20.52
N LYS A 97 -11.70 -9.17 -19.92
CA LYS A 97 -11.10 -9.80 -18.74
C LYS A 97 -10.17 -10.94 -19.17
N SER A 98 -9.08 -11.12 -18.43
CA SER A 98 -8.26 -12.32 -18.49
C SER A 98 -9.05 -13.53 -17.96
N PRO A 99 -8.62 -14.78 -18.23
CA PRO A 99 -9.28 -15.98 -17.70
C PRO A 99 -9.44 -15.98 -16.18
N LEU A 100 -8.57 -15.24 -15.47
CA LEU A 100 -8.59 -15.13 -14.02
C LEU A 100 -9.38 -13.92 -13.51
N GLY A 101 -10.08 -13.18 -14.37
CA GLY A 101 -11.00 -12.10 -14.03
C GLY A 101 -10.41 -10.68 -13.97
N LYS A 102 -9.08 -10.52 -13.98
CA LYS A 102 -8.42 -9.20 -14.10
C LYS A 102 -8.71 -8.57 -15.47
N GLN A 103 -9.15 -7.32 -15.52
CA GLN A 103 -9.24 -6.56 -16.78
C GLN A 103 -7.88 -6.46 -17.46
N VAL A 104 -7.85 -6.65 -18.78
CA VAL A 104 -6.61 -6.55 -19.57
C VAL A 104 -6.15 -5.10 -19.53
N THR A 105 -5.04 -4.88 -18.82
CA THR A 105 -4.50 -3.55 -18.55
C THR A 105 -3.03 -3.49 -18.96
N VAL A 106 -2.64 -2.40 -19.61
CA VAL A 106 -1.25 -2.07 -19.91
C VAL A 106 -0.87 -0.86 -19.08
N VAL A 107 0.20 -0.97 -18.30
CA VAL A 107 0.76 0.10 -17.47
C VAL A 107 2.20 0.32 -17.86
N ASN A 108 2.56 1.56 -18.24
CA ASN A 108 3.90 1.99 -18.60
C ASN A 108 4.60 2.72 -17.44
N GLY A 109 3.84 3.21 -16.47
CA GLY A 109 4.34 3.92 -15.29
C GLY A 109 3.20 4.39 -14.39
N HIS A 110 3.56 5.02 -13.27
CA HIS A 110 2.57 5.65 -12.39
C HIS A 110 3.21 6.82 -11.62
N LYS A 111 2.37 7.77 -11.18
CA LYS A 111 2.77 8.89 -10.33
C LYS A 111 2.39 8.71 -8.85
N ILE A 112 1.81 7.57 -8.49
CA ILE A 112 1.36 7.27 -7.12
C ILE A 112 2.58 7.15 -6.19
N GLY A 113 2.68 8.05 -5.22
CA GLY A 113 3.66 8.02 -4.13
C GLY A 113 3.23 7.09 -3.01
N ALA A 114 1.94 7.09 -2.66
CA ALA A 114 1.32 6.13 -1.75
C ALA A 114 -0.17 5.92 -2.08
N LEU A 115 -0.67 4.72 -1.81
CA LEU A 115 -2.09 4.40 -1.75
C LEU A 115 -2.47 4.16 -0.29
N VAL A 116 -3.32 5.02 0.26
CA VAL A 116 -3.81 4.93 1.64
C VAL A 116 -5.18 4.30 1.65
N ILE A 117 -5.31 3.16 2.29
CA ILE A 117 -6.57 2.41 2.41
C ILE A 117 -7.22 2.76 3.75
N CYS A 118 -8.48 3.15 3.76
CA CYS A 118 -9.22 3.41 4.98
C CYS A 118 -9.93 2.15 5.51
N ARG A 119 -10.20 2.14 6.82
CA ARG A 119 -11.08 1.18 7.51
C ARG A 119 -12.35 0.93 6.70
N GLY A 120 -12.88 -0.28 6.75
CA GLY A 120 -14.08 -0.68 6.01
C GLY A 120 -13.78 -1.25 4.61
N VAL A 121 -12.57 -1.04 4.07
CA VAL A 121 -12.10 -1.80 2.90
C VAL A 121 -11.73 -3.23 3.36
N PRO A 122 -12.12 -4.30 2.64
CA PRO A 122 -11.80 -5.68 3.01
C PRO A 122 -10.30 -5.93 3.26
N LEU A 123 -9.98 -6.88 4.14
CA LEU A 123 -8.60 -7.17 4.57
C LEU A 123 -7.96 -8.31 3.76
N ARG A 124 -8.73 -9.37 3.50
CA ARG A 124 -8.22 -10.64 2.99
C ARG A 124 -9.07 -11.13 1.83
N ILE A 125 -8.42 -11.90 0.97
CA ILE A 125 -9.03 -12.64 -0.13
C ILE A 125 -9.00 -14.12 0.24
N ALA A 126 -10.16 -14.77 0.17
CA ALA A 126 -10.32 -16.19 0.45
C ALA A 126 -9.60 -17.04 -0.59
N ASP A 127 -9.26 -18.28 -0.19
CA ASP A 127 -8.72 -19.28 -1.10
C ASP A 127 -9.78 -19.66 -2.14
N ASP A 128 -9.35 -19.81 -3.38
CA ASP A 128 -10.17 -20.29 -4.49
C ASP A 128 -9.39 -21.36 -5.26
N PRO A 129 -9.55 -22.65 -4.88
CA PRO A 129 -8.82 -23.75 -5.49
C PRO A 129 -9.07 -23.90 -6.98
N GLU A 130 -10.21 -23.44 -7.50
CA GLU A 130 -10.58 -23.57 -8.92
C GLU A 130 -9.77 -22.63 -9.83
N ARG A 131 -9.24 -21.53 -9.27
CA ARG A 131 -8.36 -20.59 -9.99
C ARG A 131 -6.90 -21.01 -10.01
N LEU A 132 -6.51 -21.96 -9.17
CA LEU A 132 -5.12 -22.37 -9.09
C LEU A 132 -4.74 -23.21 -10.33
N PRO A 133 -3.60 -22.90 -10.97
CA PRO A 133 -3.02 -23.80 -11.95
C PRO A 133 -2.80 -25.21 -11.36
N PRO A 134 -2.73 -26.26 -12.21
CA PRO A 134 -2.34 -27.60 -11.77
C PRO A 134 -1.02 -27.58 -10.99
N LYS A 135 -0.91 -28.40 -9.94
CA LYS A 135 0.26 -28.43 -9.05
C LYS A 135 1.55 -28.79 -9.79
N GLU A 136 1.43 -29.55 -10.87
CA GLU A 136 2.53 -29.96 -11.73
C GLU A 136 3.23 -28.78 -12.43
N ASN A 137 2.57 -27.62 -12.50
CA ASN A 137 3.15 -26.39 -13.04
C ASN A 137 4.08 -25.67 -12.05
N TYR A 138 4.21 -26.15 -10.81
CA TYR A 138 5.05 -25.55 -9.78
C TYR A 138 6.28 -26.41 -9.51
N PRO A 139 7.46 -25.79 -9.33
CA PRO A 139 8.61 -26.47 -8.75
C PRO A 139 8.27 -27.04 -7.36
N GLU A 140 8.85 -28.18 -7.02
CA GLU A 140 8.54 -28.91 -5.77
C GLU A 140 8.80 -28.03 -4.53
N GLU A 141 9.88 -27.24 -4.55
CA GLU A 141 10.22 -26.30 -3.50
C GLU A 141 9.22 -25.14 -3.34
N GLN A 142 8.38 -24.88 -4.35
CA GLN A 142 7.35 -23.83 -4.33
C GLN A 142 5.96 -24.36 -3.97
N LEU A 143 5.79 -25.68 -3.86
CA LEU A 143 4.50 -26.28 -3.49
C LEU A 143 4.03 -25.87 -2.10
N MET A 144 4.95 -25.49 -1.20
CA MET A 144 4.60 -24.91 0.11
C MET A 144 3.85 -23.57 0.01
N PHE A 145 3.93 -22.90 -1.15
CA PHE A 145 3.22 -21.67 -1.47
C PHE A 145 2.05 -21.91 -2.42
N TYR A 146 1.60 -23.15 -2.61
CA TYR A 146 0.44 -23.45 -3.44
C TYR A 146 -0.86 -22.98 -2.75
N SER A 147 -1.18 -21.69 -2.88
CA SER A 147 -2.41 -21.06 -2.44
C SER A 147 -2.60 -19.73 -3.17
N ASN A 148 -3.83 -19.26 -3.23
CA ASN A 148 -4.19 -17.91 -3.67
C ASN A 148 -4.93 -17.13 -2.56
N ARG A 149 -4.78 -17.53 -1.30
CA ARG A 149 -5.11 -16.65 -0.18
C ARG A 149 -4.20 -15.43 -0.25
N ALA A 150 -4.79 -14.24 -0.21
CA ALA A 150 -4.03 -13.01 -0.35
C ALA A 150 -4.50 -11.94 0.63
N SER A 151 -3.61 -11.00 0.92
CA SER A 151 -3.97 -9.74 1.56
C SER A 151 -4.40 -8.75 0.48
N VAL A 152 -5.50 -8.02 0.71
CA VAL A 152 -5.95 -6.98 -0.22
C VAL A 152 -4.84 -5.94 -0.44
N ASP A 153 -4.12 -5.57 0.62
CA ASP A 153 -3.05 -4.57 0.58
C ASP A 153 -1.89 -5.04 -0.32
N SER A 154 -1.56 -6.33 -0.29
CA SER A 154 -0.49 -6.91 -1.10
C SER A 154 -0.87 -6.98 -2.58
N GLU A 155 -2.12 -7.32 -2.92
CA GLU A 155 -2.60 -7.29 -4.30
C GLU A 155 -2.67 -5.85 -4.84
N LEU A 156 -3.09 -4.89 -4.00
CA LEU A 156 -3.12 -3.46 -4.37
C LEU A 156 -1.72 -2.88 -4.52
N ALA A 157 -0.72 -3.37 -3.78
CA ALA A 157 0.68 -2.98 -3.98
C ALA A 157 1.18 -3.38 -5.38
N LEU A 158 0.57 -4.40 -6.00
CA LEU A 158 0.89 -4.87 -7.35
C LEU A 158 -0.06 -4.32 -8.43
N ILE A 159 -0.92 -3.34 -8.11
CA ILE A 159 -1.91 -2.80 -9.08
C ILE A 159 -1.25 -2.19 -10.32
N SER A 160 -0.07 -1.61 -10.18
CA SER A 160 0.74 -1.09 -11.29
C SER A 160 1.40 -2.19 -12.13
N LEU A 161 1.40 -3.44 -11.65
CA LEU A 161 2.00 -4.62 -12.27
C LEU A 161 0.89 -5.62 -12.64
N PRO A 162 0.04 -5.32 -13.65
CA PRO A 162 -1.16 -6.12 -13.95
C PRO A 162 -0.88 -7.55 -14.41
N LYS A 163 0.38 -7.86 -14.76
CA LYS A 163 0.84 -9.22 -15.12
C LYS A 163 1.30 -10.05 -13.92
N SER A 164 1.22 -9.51 -12.71
CA SER A 164 1.60 -10.25 -11.50
C SER A 164 0.68 -11.45 -11.30
N ARG A 165 1.28 -12.54 -10.80
CA ARG A 165 0.56 -13.76 -10.42
C ARG A 165 -0.45 -13.46 -9.31
N MET A 166 -1.54 -14.21 -9.29
CA MET A 166 -2.55 -14.19 -8.20
C MET A 166 -2.45 -15.43 -7.31
N ASP A 167 -1.40 -16.21 -7.52
CA ASP A 167 -1.12 -17.49 -6.90
C ASP A 167 0.32 -17.49 -6.41
N GLY A 168 0.53 -18.14 -5.27
CA GLY A 168 1.83 -18.30 -4.66
C GLY A 168 2.54 -17.00 -4.30
N VAL A 169 3.84 -16.96 -4.54
CA VAL A 169 4.70 -15.85 -4.09
C VAL A 169 5.14 -15.01 -5.26
N VAL A 170 4.97 -13.70 -5.10
CA VAL A 170 5.63 -12.69 -5.96
C VAL A 170 6.87 -12.19 -5.22
N ILE A 171 8.04 -12.47 -5.76
CA ILE A 171 9.30 -11.95 -5.21
C ILE A 171 9.29 -10.42 -5.35
N ASN A 172 9.62 -9.70 -4.27
CA ASN A 172 9.64 -8.24 -4.27
C ASN A 172 10.53 -7.71 -5.42
N PRO A 173 9.94 -7.04 -6.43
CA PRO A 173 10.68 -6.52 -7.59
C PRO A 173 11.74 -5.48 -7.21
N MET A 174 11.63 -4.88 -6.02
CA MET A 174 12.54 -3.87 -5.49
C MET A 174 13.69 -4.45 -4.66
N PHE A 175 13.69 -5.76 -4.38
CA PHE A 175 14.74 -6.40 -3.60
C PHE A 175 16.12 -6.27 -4.28
N HIS A 176 17.12 -5.86 -3.52
CA HIS A 176 18.50 -5.61 -3.98
C HIS A 176 18.65 -4.64 -5.17
N ARG A 177 17.65 -3.80 -5.45
CA ARG A 177 17.80 -2.76 -6.48
C ARG A 177 18.64 -1.60 -5.95
N THR A 178 19.82 -1.43 -6.52
CA THR A 178 20.76 -0.33 -6.23
C THR A 178 20.86 0.70 -7.35
N LYS A 179 20.24 0.43 -8.51
CA LYS A 179 20.24 1.31 -9.68
C LYS A 179 18.96 2.15 -9.73
N PRO A 180 19.04 3.41 -10.22
CA PRO A 180 17.86 4.23 -10.44
C PRO A 180 16.92 3.61 -11.48
N ASN A 181 15.64 3.95 -11.38
CA ASN A 181 14.58 3.45 -12.27
C ASN A 181 14.91 3.72 -13.74
N ARG A 182 14.61 2.76 -14.60
CA ARG A 182 14.64 2.93 -16.06
C ARG A 182 13.31 3.51 -16.56
N LEU A 183 13.29 4.03 -17.78
CA LEU A 183 12.14 4.69 -18.42
C LEU A 183 10.86 3.80 -18.51
N PHE A 184 10.98 2.49 -18.31
CA PHE A 184 9.87 1.51 -18.35
C PHE A 184 9.79 0.65 -17.09
N ASP A 185 10.41 1.11 -16.01
CA ASP A 185 10.51 0.36 -14.77
C ASP A 185 9.31 0.68 -13.87
N VAL A 186 8.22 -0.04 -14.08
CA VAL A 186 7.02 0.11 -13.27
C VAL A 186 7.29 -0.49 -11.90
N ARG A 187 7.15 0.31 -10.85
CA ARG A 187 7.38 -0.12 -9.48
C ARG A 187 6.08 -0.56 -8.82
N PRO A 188 6.14 -1.44 -7.82
CA PRO A 188 5.01 -1.64 -6.91
C PRO A 188 4.60 -0.32 -6.24
N VAL A 189 3.32 -0.20 -5.92
CA VAL A 189 2.76 0.93 -5.18
C VAL A 189 3.04 0.74 -3.69
N VAL A 190 3.45 1.82 -3.02
CA VAL A 190 3.54 1.83 -1.55
C VAL A 190 2.12 1.90 -1.00
N VAL A 191 1.69 0.86 -0.30
CA VAL A 191 0.35 0.78 0.29
C VAL A 191 0.46 0.92 1.80
N GLY A 192 -0.37 1.77 2.37
CA GLY A 192 -0.54 1.92 3.82
C GLY A 192 -2.01 1.86 4.16
N ARG A 193 -2.35 1.26 5.29
CA ARG A 193 -3.73 1.12 5.73
C ARG A 193 -3.97 1.86 7.04
N LEU A 194 -5.04 2.64 7.09
CA LEU A 194 -5.57 3.30 8.28
C LEU A 194 -6.75 2.50 8.82
N ASP A 195 -6.46 1.56 9.72
CA ASP A 195 -7.47 0.67 10.29
C ASP A 195 -7.29 0.48 11.79
N GLY A 196 -8.33 -0.03 12.44
CA GLY A 196 -8.35 -0.33 13.86
C GLY A 196 -9.70 -0.87 14.29
N PRO A 197 -9.83 -1.41 15.51
CA PRO A 197 -11.09 -2.01 15.99
C PRO A 197 -12.24 -1.00 16.05
N THR A 198 -11.95 0.30 16.18
CA THR A 198 -12.94 1.39 16.11
C THR A 198 -12.44 2.52 15.21
N TYR A 199 -13.36 3.35 14.69
CA TYR A 199 -13.01 4.59 13.99
C TYR A 199 -12.06 5.47 14.81
N ALA A 200 -12.33 5.61 16.11
CA ALA A 200 -11.49 6.39 17.01
C ALA A 200 -10.04 5.87 17.06
N SER A 201 -9.85 4.54 17.02
CA SER A 201 -8.53 3.92 16.97
C SER A 201 -7.80 4.24 15.66
N ALA A 202 -8.48 4.11 14.51
CA ALA A 202 -7.91 4.40 13.20
C ALA A 202 -7.54 5.88 13.04
N ARG A 203 -8.44 6.78 13.46
CA ARG A 203 -8.19 8.24 13.50
C ARG A 203 -7.00 8.59 14.38
N LYS A 204 -6.86 7.92 15.53
CA LYS A 204 -5.75 8.14 16.46
C LYS A 204 -4.39 7.74 15.87
N MET A 205 -4.34 6.82 14.90
CA MET A 205 -3.07 6.53 14.21
C MET A 205 -2.56 7.75 13.43
N VAL A 206 -3.46 8.48 12.77
CA VAL A 206 -3.13 9.73 12.07
C VAL A 206 -2.65 10.78 13.07
N ASP A 207 -3.40 10.97 14.16
CA ASP A 207 -3.07 11.95 15.20
C ASP A 207 -1.71 11.66 15.86
N ASN A 208 -1.45 10.40 16.19
CA ASN A 208 -0.20 9.97 16.81
C ASN A 208 0.99 10.17 15.87
N ALA A 209 0.83 9.91 14.56
CA ALA A 209 1.88 10.13 13.58
C ALA A 209 2.24 11.63 13.49
N LEU A 210 1.24 12.50 13.41
CA LEU A 210 1.45 13.96 13.39
C LEU A 210 2.11 14.45 14.68
N LEU A 211 1.65 13.94 15.84
CA LEU A 211 2.23 14.27 17.13
C LEU A 211 3.70 13.86 17.21
N ALA A 212 4.04 12.67 16.70
CA ALA A 212 5.40 12.16 16.65
C ALA A 212 6.30 12.97 15.68
N GLU A 213 5.77 13.42 14.56
CA GLU A 213 6.48 14.29 13.61
C GLU A 213 6.77 15.67 14.22
N GLU A 214 5.82 16.24 14.97
CA GLU A 214 5.96 17.55 15.62
C GLU A 214 6.91 17.49 16.83
N LYS A 215 6.72 16.51 17.72
CA LYS A 215 7.37 16.48 19.04
C LYS A 215 8.54 15.50 19.13
N GLY A 216 8.76 14.70 18.08
CA GLY A 216 9.63 13.55 18.13
C GLY A 216 8.98 12.36 18.84
N ILE A 217 9.59 11.18 18.68
CA ILE A 217 9.15 9.95 19.33
C ILE A 217 9.94 9.78 20.63
N SER A 218 9.24 9.69 21.75
CA SER A 218 9.82 9.30 23.04
C SER A 218 8.84 8.39 23.79
N GLY A 219 9.35 7.35 24.44
CA GLY A 219 8.51 6.39 25.13
C GLY A 219 9.25 5.12 25.53
N ARG A 220 8.51 4.19 26.14
CA ARG A 220 8.99 2.85 26.44
C ARG A 220 8.52 1.91 25.34
N VAL A 221 9.46 1.14 24.80
CA VAL A 221 9.14 0.03 23.89
C VAL A 221 9.01 -1.22 24.74
N TYR A 222 7.91 -1.94 24.59
CA TYR A 222 7.73 -3.26 25.18
C TYR A 222 7.98 -4.29 24.10
N ILE A 223 8.90 -5.21 24.37
CA ILE A 223 9.23 -6.31 23.46
C ILE A 223 8.87 -7.60 24.18
N ASP A 224 8.07 -8.44 23.53
CA ASP A 224 7.72 -9.76 24.05
C ASP A 224 8.87 -10.75 23.80
N LEU A 225 9.37 -11.37 24.86
CA LEU A 225 10.52 -12.29 24.88
C LEU A 225 10.11 -13.77 24.76
N ARG A 226 8.92 -14.04 24.21
CA ARG A 226 8.39 -15.41 24.05
C ARG A 226 8.19 -15.78 22.59
N GLY A 227 9.09 -15.30 21.72
CA GLY A 227 9.08 -15.64 20.31
C GLY A 227 9.54 -17.09 20.05
N PRO A 228 9.36 -17.60 18.82
CA PRO A 228 9.84 -18.93 18.42
C PRO A 228 11.38 -19.03 18.29
N HIS A 229 12.11 -17.94 18.56
CA HIS A 229 13.55 -17.82 18.32
C HIS A 229 14.30 -17.34 19.56
N GLN A 230 14.66 -18.30 20.42
CA GLN A 230 15.38 -18.04 21.68
C GLN A 230 16.65 -17.19 21.50
N GLY A 231 17.40 -17.37 20.41
CA GLY A 231 18.60 -16.57 20.15
C GLY A 231 18.33 -15.07 19.95
N GLY A 232 17.14 -14.71 19.44
CA GLY A 232 16.71 -13.31 19.36
C GLY A 232 16.38 -12.73 20.72
N ASP A 233 15.72 -13.53 21.58
CA ASP A 233 15.39 -13.14 22.95
C ASP A 233 16.66 -12.94 23.80
N ASP A 234 17.67 -13.79 23.61
CA ASP A 234 18.97 -13.68 24.27
C ASP A 234 19.69 -12.36 23.87
N TRP A 235 19.66 -12.00 22.57
CA TRP A 235 20.25 -10.75 22.09
C TRP A 235 19.55 -9.51 22.67
N LEU A 236 18.22 -9.52 22.69
CA LEU A 236 17.42 -8.42 23.24
C LEU A 236 17.63 -8.28 24.75
N SER A 237 17.71 -9.40 25.47
CA SER A 237 17.96 -9.40 26.92
C SER A 237 19.37 -8.91 27.28
N ALA A 238 20.37 -9.19 26.44
CA ALA A 238 21.75 -8.73 26.65
C ALA A 238 21.95 -7.24 26.34
N THR A 239 21.02 -6.61 25.61
CA THR A 239 21.07 -5.18 25.23
C THR A 239 20.10 -4.29 26.02
N ALA A 240 19.21 -4.88 26.82
CA ALA A 240 18.30 -4.19 27.74
C ALA A 240 18.99 -3.81 29.06
#